data_AF-A0A838HIY4-F1
#
_entry.id   AF-A0A838HIY4-F1
#
_cell.length_a   1.000
_cell.length_b   1.000
_cell.length_c   1.000
_cell.angle_alpha   90.00
_cell.angle_beta   90.00
_cell.angle_gamma   90.00
#
_symmetry.space_group_name_H-M   'P 1'
#
loop_
_entity.id
_entity.type
_entity.pdbx_description
1 polymer ?
#
loop_
_entity_poly.entity_id
_entity_poly.type
_entity_poly.pdbx_seq_one_letter_code
_entity_poly.pdbx_strand_id
1 'polypeptide(L)'
;GKTFKGLTDEMLAWQTQELLARERERDDWTVHVRPEMVVEVAFDGVQTSPRYPGAVALRFARVKAYRPDKAPEEADTIQAVQEIFARRPS
;
A
#
# COMPACT_ATOMS: atom_id res chain seq x y z
N GLY A 1 2.36 -9.14 -1.58
CA GLY A 1 3.65 -9.56 -0.99
C GLY A 1 3.95 -8.66 0.18
N LYS A 2 4.43 -9.19 1.31
CA LYS A 2 4.80 -8.38 2.47
C LYS A 2 6.20 -7.82 2.23
N THR A 3 6.31 -6.52 1.94
CA THR A 3 7.59 -5.89 1.61
C THR A 3 7.85 -4.72 2.55
N PHE A 4 8.79 -4.92 3.46
CA PHE A 4 9.40 -3.84 4.24
C PHE A 4 10.92 -4.00 4.16
N LYS A 5 11.48 -3.82 2.96
CA LYS A 5 12.91 -3.53 2.78
C LYS A 5 13.05 -2.04 2.55
N GLY A 6 13.85 -1.37 3.38
CA GLY A 6 14.21 0.05 3.22
C GLY A 6 13.60 1.04 4.22
N LEU A 7 13.01 0.57 5.33
CA LEU A 7 12.54 1.45 6.41
C LEU A 7 13.59 1.48 7.54
N THR A 8 13.90 2.67 8.06
CA THR A 8 14.75 2.83 9.25
C THR A 8 13.98 2.38 10.50
N ASP A 9 14.70 2.09 11.58
CA ASP A 9 14.06 1.73 12.87
C ASP A 9 13.14 2.84 13.37
N GLU A 10 13.52 4.11 13.19
CA GLU A 10 12.70 5.27 13.51
C GLU A 10 11.39 5.29 12.69
N MET A 11 11.47 5.02 11.40
CA MET A 11 10.28 4.93 10.54
C MET A 11 9.38 3.75 10.94
N LEU A 12 9.96 2.61 11.34
CA LEU A 12 9.20 1.45 11.82
C LEU A 12 8.50 1.75 13.15
N ALA A 13 9.17 2.43 14.08
CA ALA A 13 8.59 2.85 15.35
C ALA A 13 7.43 3.82 15.14
N TRP A 14 7.63 4.86 14.32
CA TRP A 14 6.58 5.82 13.96
C TRP A 14 5.41 5.13 13.26
N GLN A 15 5.68 4.26 12.27
CA GLN A 15 4.66 3.50 11.55
C GLN A 15 3.82 2.65 12.52
N THR A 16 4.47 2.00 13.48
CA THR A 16 3.78 1.19 14.48
C THR A 16 2.83 2.05 15.30
N GLN A 17 3.29 3.20 15.80
CA GLN A 17 2.42 4.12 16.55
C GLN A 17 1.22 4.59 15.72
N GLU A 18 1.47 5.01 14.47
CA GLU A 18 0.42 5.55 13.60
C GLU A 18 -0.63 4.50 13.21
N LEU A 19 -0.21 3.26 12.93
CA LEU A 19 -1.13 2.17 12.61
C LEU A 19 -1.97 1.77 13.83
N LEU A 20 -1.35 1.67 15.00
CA LEU A 20 -2.06 1.36 16.26
C LEU A 20 -3.08 2.44 16.63
N ALA A 21 -2.75 3.73 16.43
CA ALA A 21 -3.70 4.82 16.64
C ALA A 21 -4.95 4.74 15.72
N ARG A 22 -4.84 3.99 14.62
CA ARG A 22 -5.92 3.78 13.63
C ARG A 22 -6.59 2.41 13.72
N GLU A 23 -6.28 1.62 14.74
CA GLU A 23 -6.92 0.32 14.96
C GLU A 23 -8.45 0.44 15.01
N ARG A 24 -9.12 -0.44 14.27
CA ARG A 24 -10.57 -0.70 14.37
C ARG A 24 -10.82 -2.00 15.12
N GLU A 25 -10.07 -3.03 14.76
CA GLU A 25 -10.15 -4.37 15.34
C GLU A 25 -8.80 -5.07 15.16
N ARG A 26 -8.60 -6.15 15.94
CA ARG A 26 -7.39 -6.94 15.92
C ARG A 26 -7.72 -8.42 16.14
N ASP A 27 -7.02 -9.26 15.40
CA ASP A 27 -6.94 -10.70 15.65
C ASP A 27 -5.55 -11.08 16.17
N ASP A 28 -5.29 -12.37 16.37
CA ASP A 28 -4.03 -12.88 16.94
C ASP A 28 -2.76 -12.37 16.23
N TRP A 29 -2.84 -12.01 14.94
CA TRP A 29 -1.68 -11.64 14.12
C TRP A 29 -1.87 -10.39 13.26
N THR A 30 -3.07 -9.82 13.22
CA THR A 30 -3.45 -8.76 12.29
C THR A 30 -4.12 -7.61 13.03
N VAL A 31 -3.69 -6.39 12.70
CA VAL A 31 -4.38 -5.16 13.10
C VAL A 31 -5.11 -4.61 11.90
N HIS A 32 -6.43 -4.54 11.98
CA HIS A 32 -7.26 -3.90 10.97
C HIS A 32 -7.38 -2.42 11.32
N VAL A 33 -7.01 -1.56 10.37
CA VAL A 33 -6.95 -0.11 10.60
C VAL A 33 -8.01 0.64 9.79
N ARG A 34 -8.39 1.83 10.25
CA ARG A 34 -9.20 2.76 9.46
C ARG A 34 -8.43 3.14 8.19
N PRO A 35 -9.06 3.15 6.99
CA PRO A 35 -8.41 3.41 5.72
C PRO A 35 -8.15 4.92 5.50
N GLU A 36 -7.50 5.57 6.46
CA GLU A 36 -7.26 7.01 6.49
C GLU A 36 -5.83 7.37 6.04
N MET A 37 -4.95 6.39 5.97
CA MET A 37 -3.53 6.59 5.68
C MET A 37 -3.22 6.32 4.22
N VAL A 38 -2.69 7.33 3.52
CA VAL A 38 -2.23 7.21 2.14
C VAL A 38 -0.72 6.95 2.12
N VAL A 39 -0.30 5.99 1.31
CA VAL A 39 1.11 5.64 1.09
C VAL A 39 1.46 5.65 -0.39
N GLU A 40 2.64 6.14 -0.71
CA GLU A 40 3.24 5.97 -2.01
C GLU A 40 3.88 4.58 -2.10
N VAL A 41 3.46 3.79 -3.08
CA VAL A 41 3.95 2.43 -3.28
C VAL A 41 4.81 2.39 -4.55
N ALA A 42 6.06 1.98 -4.40
CA ALA A 42 6.91 1.62 -5.54
C ALA A 42 6.73 0.13 -5.86
N PHE A 43 6.66 -0.22 -7.15
CA PHE A 43 6.53 -1.60 -7.61
C PHE A 43 7.23 -1.80 -8.96
N ASP A 44 7.60 -3.04 -9.26
CA ASP A 44 8.33 -3.37 -10.48
C ASP A 44 7.41 -3.82 -11.62
N GLY A 45 6.22 -4.33 -11.30
CA GLY A 45 5.22 -4.66 -12.30
C GLY A 45 3.86 -5.01 -11.73
N VAL A 46 2.89 -5.14 -12.64
CA VAL A 46 1.50 -5.51 -12.33
C VAL A 46 1.21 -6.86 -12.98
N GLN A 47 0.58 -7.77 -12.24
CA GLN A 47 0.06 -9.03 -12.78
C GLN A 47 -1.45 -9.07 -12.62
N THR A 48 -2.15 -9.65 -13.58
CA THR A 48 -3.57 -9.98 -13.38
C THR A 48 -3.70 -11.10 -12.35
N SER A 49 -4.64 -10.97 -11.43
CA SER A 49 -4.89 -11.96 -10.39
C SER A 49 -6.38 -12.06 -10.10
N PRO A 50 -7.01 -13.24 -10.27
CA PRO A 50 -8.42 -13.43 -9.97
C PRO A 50 -8.73 -13.37 -8.46
N ARG A 51 -7.70 -13.29 -7.61
CA ARG A 51 -7.80 -13.41 -6.15
C ARG A 51 -8.12 -12.10 -5.44
N TYR A 52 -7.97 -10.94 -6.09
CA TYR A 52 -8.16 -9.64 -5.47
C TYR A 52 -9.27 -8.83 -6.15
N PRO A 53 -10.05 -8.05 -5.37
CA PRO A 53 -10.91 -7.01 -5.94
C PRO A 53 -10.07 -6.10 -6.84
N GLY A 54 -10.48 -5.92 -8.10
CA GLY A 54 -9.72 -5.18 -9.11
C GLY A 54 -8.74 -6.01 -9.94
N ALA A 55 -8.73 -7.33 -9.76
CA ALA A 55 -8.10 -8.31 -10.64
C ALA A 55 -6.59 -8.13 -10.87
N VAL A 56 -5.87 -7.46 -9.96
CA VAL A 56 -4.42 -7.22 -10.09
C VAL A 56 -3.63 -7.48 -8.80
N ALA A 57 -2.37 -7.84 -8.97
CA ALA A 57 -1.37 -7.97 -7.91
C ALA A 57 -0.10 -7.21 -8.30
N LEU A 58 0.41 -6.39 -7.38
CA LEU A 58 1.66 -5.65 -7.55
C LEU A 58 2.87 -6.53 -7.22
N ARG A 59 3.84 -6.64 -8.14
CA ARG A 59 5.11 -7.36 -7.94
C ARG A 59 6.14 -6.45 -7.26
N PHE A 60 6.83 -7.01 -6.27
CA PHE A 60 7.87 -6.32 -5.50
C PHE A 60 7.43 -4.96 -4.93
N ALA A 61 6.11 -4.81 -4.67
CA ALA A 61 5.52 -3.59 -4.13
C ALA A 61 6.08 -3.27 -2.75
N ARG A 62 6.55 -2.05 -2.53
CA ARG A 62 7.09 -1.56 -1.25
C ARG A 62 6.60 -0.15 -0.96
N VAL A 63 6.37 0.15 0.32
CA VAL A 63 6.09 1.53 0.76
C VAL A 63 7.34 2.36 0.51
N LYS A 64 7.20 3.42 -0.27
CA LYS A 64 8.26 4.39 -0.58
C LYS A 64 8.17 5.62 0.33
N ALA A 65 6.96 6.12 0.56
CA ALA A 65 6.72 7.27 1.43
C ALA A 65 5.30 7.22 2.02
N TYR A 66 5.13 7.82 3.19
CA TYR A 66 3.80 8.17 3.72
C TYR A 66 3.39 9.53 3.16
N ARG A 67 2.10 9.68 2.83
CA ARG A 67 1.56 10.88 2.19
C ARG A 67 0.52 11.55 3.09
N PRO A 68 0.95 12.15 4.22
CA PRO A 68 0.02 12.88 5.11
C PRO A 68 -0.58 14.13 4.44
N ASP A 69 0.01 14.55 3.31
CA ASP A 69 -0.48 15.62 2.45
C ASP A 69 -1.68 15.22 1.58
N LYS A 70 -2.04 13.93 1.55
CA LYS A 70 -3.14 13.40 0.73
C LYS A 70 -4.26 12.82 1.60
N ALA A 71 -5.50 13.13 1.22
CA ALA A 71 -6.69 12.47 1.74
C ALA A 71 -6.89 11.09 1.10
N PRO A 72 -7.60 10.15 1.77
CA PRO A 72 -7.87 8.80 1.25
C PRO A 72 -8.51 8.79 -0.15
N GLU A 73 -9.34 9.78 -0.45
CA GLU A 73 -10.04 9.93 -1.72
C GLU A 73 -9.10 10.32 -2.87
N GLU A 74 -7.90 10.82 -2.56
CA GLU A 74 -6.85 11.18 -3.52
C GLU A 74 -5.90 10.01 -3.84
N ALA A 75 -6.14 8.83 -3.26
CA ALA A 75 -5.39 7.64 -3.58
C ALA A 75 -5.72 7.16 -5.00
N ASP A 76 -4.72 6.65 -5.72
CA ASP A 76 -4.91 6.11 -7.06
C ASP A 76 -5.88 4.93 -7.05
N THR A 77 -6.78 4.89 -8.05
CA THR A 77 -7.69 3.76 -8.22
C THR A 77 -6.96 2.57 -8.84
N ILE A 78 -7.50 1.37 -8.63
CA ILE A 78 -6.95 0.15 -9.26
C ILE A 78 -6.93 0.27 -10.80
N GLN A 79 -7.93 0.93 -11.38
CA GLN A 79 -7.98 1.18 -12.81
C GLN A 79 -6.81 2.08 -13.27
N ALA A 80 -6.51 3.15 -12.54
CA ALA A 80 -5.38 4.03 -12.86
C ALA A 80 -4.05 3.25 -12.88
N VAL A 81 -3.85 2.31 -11.94
CA VAL A 81 -2.67 1.45 -11.89
C VAL A 81 -2.59 0.52 -13.11
N GLN A 82 -3.71 -0.06 -13.55
CA GLN A 82 -3.77 -0.88 -14.76
C GLN A 82 -3.40 -0.06 -16.00
N GLU A 83 -3.91 1.15 -16.13
CA GLU A 83 -3.61 2.04 -17.25
C GLU A 83 -2.14 2.47 -17.30
N ILE A 84 -1.54 2.79 -16.15
CA ILE A 84 -0.11 3.12 -16.04
C ILE A 84 0.74 1.96 -16.56
N PHE A 85 0.38 0.72 -16.21
CA PHE A 85 1.12 -0.46 -16.63
C PHE A 85 0.90 -0.79 -18.11
N ALA A 86 -0.33 -0.67 -18.62
CA ALA A 86 -0.64 -0.89 -20.04
C ALA A 86 0.10 0.09 -20.98
N ARG A 87 0.46 1.28 -20.48
CA ARG A 87 1.17 2.31 -21.25
C ARG A 87 2.70 2.18 -21.22
N ARG A 88 3.29 1.30 -20.40
CA ARG A 88 4.75 1.06 -20.44
C ARG A 88 5.10 0.19 -21.65
N PRO A 89 5.92 0.66 -22.61
CA PRO A 89 6.45 -0.21 -23.65
C PRO A 89 7.34 -1.28 -23.02
N SER A 90 7.24 -2.49 -23.56
CA SER A 90 8.09 -3.65 -23.25
C SER A 90 9.57 -3.37 -23.49
#